data_AF-A0A7Y4TR51-F1
#
_entry.id   AF-A0A7Y4TR51-F1
#
_cell.length_a   1.000
_cell.length_b   1.000
_cell.length_c   1.000
_cell.angle_alpha   90.00
_cell.angle_beta   90.00
_cell.angle_gamma   90.00
#
_symmetry.space_group_name_H-M   'P 1'
#
loop_
_entity.id
_entity.type
_entity.pdbx_description
1 polymer ?
#
loop_
_entity_poly.entity_id
_entity_poly.type
_entity_poly.pdbx_seq_one_letter_code
_entity_poly.pdbx_strand_id
1 'polypeptide(L)'
;MLLDLSPLKVSRDYRLLFFGQLISFFGSMMTFIVVPWQMYRLTQSSAMVGYIYLAEFIPMVGLAFVGGALADYVDKRKMLRFTEVG
;
A
#
# COMPACT_ATOMS: atom_id res chain seq x y z
N MET A 1 -22.08 -7.28 -17.89
CA MET A 1 -20.64 -7.08 -18.12
C MET A 1 -19.92 -8.17 -17.34
N LEU A 2 -19.54 -9.27 -17.99
CA LEU A 2 -18.83 -10.38 -17.31
C LEU A 2 -17.36 -9.98 -17.16
N LEU A 3 -16.79 -10.21 -15.97
CA LEU A 3 -15.37 -10.04 -15.72
C LEU A 3 -14.58 -10.94 -16.68
N ASP A 4 -13.80 -10.33 -17.57
CA ASP A 4 -12.92 -11.06 -18.48
C ASP A 4 -11.69 -11.55 -17.71
N LEU A 5 -11.63 -12.86 -17.46
CA LEU A 5 -10.54 -13.53 -16.76
C LEU A 5 -9.45 -14.04 -17.71
N SER A 6 -9.57 -13.78 -19.02
CA SER A 6 -8.56 -14.10 -20.03
C SER A 6 -7.14 -13.61 -19.67
N PRO A 7 -6.91 -12.38 -19.13
CA PRO A 7 -5.56 -11.91 -18.81
C PRO A 7 -4.85 -12.74 -17.72
N LEU A 8 -5.59 -13.38 -16.79
CA LEU A 8 -5.01 -14.27 -15.76
C LEU A 8 -4.47 -15.58 -16.35
N LYS A 9 -5.02 -16.03 -17.49
CA LYS A 9 -4.64 -17.28 -18.14
C LYS A 9 -3.56 -17.08 -19.21
N VAL A 10 -3.63 -15.97 -19.95
CA VAL A 10 -2.79 -15.71 -21.14
C VAL A 10 -1.41 -15.15 -20.77
N SER A 11 -1.32 -14.26 -19.76
CA SER A 11 -0.05 -13.59 -19.42
C SER A 11 0.50 -14.07 -18.07
N ARG A 12 1.69 -14.67 -18.09
CA ARG A 12 2.41 -15.09 -16.89
C ARG A 12 2.79 -13.90 -16.00
N ASP A 13 3.22 -12.80 -16.61
CA ASP A 13 3.63 -11.59 -15.89
C ASP A 13 2.44 -10.95 -15.17
N TYR A 14 1.28 -10.90 -15.83
CA TYR A 14 0.06 -10.39 -15.20
C TYR A 14 -0.39 -11.28 -14.03
N ARG A 15 -0.28 -12.59 -14.17
CA ARG A 15 -0.62 -13.52 -13.08
C ARG A 15 0.28 -13.35 -11.86
N LEU A 16 1.58 -13.18 -12.06
CA LEU A 16 2.52 -12.92 -10.97
C LEU A 16 2.23 -11.60 -10.26
N LEU A 17 1.97 -10.54 -11.03
CA LEU A 17 1.57 -9.23 -10.48
C LEU A 17 0.27 -9.34 -9.68
N PHE A 18 -0.73 -10.03 -10.22
CA PHE A 18 -2.04 -10.19 -9.59
C PHE A 18 -1.95 -10.90 -8.24
N PHE A 19 -1.25 -12.04 -8.18
CA PHE A 19 -1.08 -12.77 -6.92
C PHE A 19 -0.18 -12.02 -5.92
N GLY A 20 0.88 -11.38 -6.41
CA GLY A 20 1.73 -10.53 -5.57
C GLY A 20 0.92 -9.41 -4.94
N GLN A 21 0.14 -8.68 -5.73
CA GLN A 21 -0.72 -7.60 -5.27
C GLN A 21 -1.79 -8.10 -4.30
N LEU A 22 -2.38 -9.28 -4.54
CA LEU A 22 -3.38 -9.86 -3.64
C LEU A 22 -2.79 -10.15 -2.25
N ILE A 23 -1.62 -10.77 -2.19
CA ILE A 23 -0.93 -11.08 -0.93
C ILE A 23 -0.50 -9.80 -0.22
N SER A 24 0.13 -8.86 -0.93
CA SER A 24 0.55 -7.58 -0.37
C SER A 24 -0.64 -6.79 0.17
N PHE A 25 -1.74 -6.75 -0.58
CA PHE A 25 -2.96 -6.07 -0.14
C PHE A 25 -3.55 -6.69 1.12
N PHE A 26 -3.59 -8.03 1.20
CA PHE A 26 -4.04 -8.73 2.40
C PHE A 26 -3.16 -8.39 3.62
N GLY A 27 -1.84 -8.40 3.45
CA GLY A 27 -0.90 -7.98 4.50
C GLY A 27 -1.13 -6.53 4.95
N SER A 28 -1.33 -5.61 4.01
CA SER A 28 -1.64 -4.21 4.32
C SER A 28 -2.93 -4.04 5.11
N MET A 29 -4.00 -4.77 4.74
CA MET A 29 -5.26 -4.74 5.49
C MET A 29 -5.10 -5.30 6.90
N MET A 30 -4.30 -6.35 7.09
CA MET A 30 -3.98 -6.86 8.43
C MET A 30 -3.24 -5.80 9.24
N THR A 31 -2.19 -5.19 8.70
CA THR A 31 -1.42 -4.13 9.39
C THR A 31 -2.31 -2.96 9.78
N PHE A 32 -3.21 -2.54 8.89
CA PHE A 32 -4.16 -1.45 9.15
C PHE A 32 -5.05 -1.70 10.37
N ILE A 33 -5.40 -2.95 10.66
CA ILE A 33 -6.23 -3.32 11.82
C ILE A 33 -5.36 -3.60 13.06
N VAL A 34 -4.26 -4.33 12.88
CA VAL A 34 -3.42 -4.82 13.98
C VAL A 34 -2.64 -3.69 14.65
N VAL A 35 -2.12 -2.73 13.89
CA VAL A 35 -1.29 -1.63 14.45
C VAL A 35 -2.08 -0.75 15.43
N PRO A 36 -3.27 -0.20 15.07
CA PRO A 36 -4.11 0.54 16.01
C PRO A 36 -4.52 -0.29 17.24
N TRP A 37 -4.88 -1.55 17.02
CA TRP A 37 -5.29 -2.46 18.10
C TRP A 37 -4.14 -2.73 19.08
N GLN A 38 -2.93 -2.97 18.56
CA GLN A 38 -1.74 -3.19 19.37
C GLN A 38 -1.38 -1.93 20.16
N MET A 39 -1.46 -0.75 19.54
CA MET A 39 -1.19 0.51 20.22
C MET A 39 -2.16 0.76 21.37
N TYR A 40 -3.45 0.52 21.14
CA TYR A 40 -4.47 0.63 22.17
C TYR A 40 -4.21 -0.35 23.32
N ARG A 41 -3.82 -1.59 23.02
CA ARG A 41 -3.50 -2.58 24.06
C ARG A 41 -2.33 -2.15 24.95
N LEU A 42 -1.29 -1.56 24.35
CA LEU A 42 -0.10 -1.11 25.07
C LEU A 42 -0.34 0.15 25.89
N THR A 43 -1.12 1.09 25.37
CA THR A 43 -1.25 2.43 25.98
C THR A 43 -2.59 2.66 26.68
N GLN A 44 -3.58 1.79 26.47
CA GLN A 44 -4.95 1.89 26.99
C GLN A 44 -5.60 3.27 26.70
N SER A 45 -5.14 3.96 25.65
CA SER A 45 -5.52 5.32 25.33
C SER A 45 -5.90 5.47 23.87
N SER A 46 -7.14 5.90 23.61
CA SER A 46 -7.64 6.18 22.26
C SER A 46 -6.96 7.39 21.60
N ALA A 47 -6.38 8.30 22.40
CA ALA A 47 -5.64 9.46 21.88
C ALA A 47 -4.37 9.02 21.14
N MET A 48 -3.65 8.01 21.67
CA MET A 48 -2.45 7.48 21.03
C MET A 48 -2.75 6.80 19.68
N VAL A 49 -3.90 6.17 19.55
CA VAL A 49 -4.37 5.63 18.26
C VAL A 49 -4.65 6.76 17.27
N GLY A 50 -5.26 7.86 17.72
CA GLY A 50 -5.45 9.06 16.88
C GLY A 50 -4.14 9.66 16.36
N TYR A 51 -3.09 9.68 17.19
CA TYR A 51 -1.77 10.17 16.78
C TYR A 51 -1.11 9.33 15.68
N ILE A 52 -1.40 8.02 15.59
CA ILE A 52 -0.89 7.17 14.49
C ILE A 52 -1.41 7.69 13.15
N TYR A 53 -2.70 7.97 13.04
CA TYR A 53 -3.29 8.48 11.81
C TYR A 53 -2.81 9.91 11.47
N LEU A 54 -2.54 10.74 12.49
CA LEU A 54 -1.92 12.04 12.26
C LEU A 54 -0.50 11.91 11.70
N ALA A 55 0.29 10.97 12.25
CA ALA A 55 1.63 10.67 11.78
C ALA A 55 1.65 10.09 10.35
N GLU A 56 0.58 9.42 9.92
CA GLU A 56 0.40 8.94 8.55
C GLU A 56 -0.05 10.06 7.60
N PHE A 57 -0.94 10.94 8.06
CA PHE A 57 -1.50 12.03 7.26
C PHE A 57 -0.46 13.09 6.89
N ILE A 58 0.43 13.45 7.82
CA ILE A 58 1.47 14.47 7.60
C ILE A 58 2.36 14.14 6.38
N PRO A 59 3.02 12.97 6.31
CA PRO A 59 3.84 12.60 5.15
C PRO A 59 2.98 12.38 3.92
N MET A 60 1.74 11.88 4.05
CA MET A 60 0.84 11.73 2.90
C MET A 60 0.62 13.08 2.20
N VAL A 61 0.28 14.12 2.94
CA VAL A 61 0.06 15.47 2.37
C VAL A 61 1.37 16.11 1.92
N GLY A 62 2.44 16.00 2.73
CA GLY A 62 3.72 16.62 2.43
C GLY A 62 4.41 16.02 1.19
N LEU A 63 4.36 14.69 1.05
CA LEU A 63 5.00 13.97 -0.05
C LEU A 63 4.08 13.78 -1.26
N ALA A 64 2.77 14.06 -1.18
CA ALA A 64 1.87 13.95 -2.34
C ALA A 64 2.37 14.74 -3.56
N PHE A 65 2.85 15.97 -3.34
CA PHE A 65 3.36 16.83 -4.41
C PHE A 65 4.66 16.30 -5.02
N VAL A 66 5.57 15.82 -4.17
CA VAL A 66 6.88 15.29 -4.58
C VAL A 66 6.71 13.94 -5.27
N GLY A 67 5.86 13.07 -4.72
CA GLY A 67 5.53 11.76 -5.28
C GLY A 67 4.85 11.86 -6.64
N GLY A 68 3.95 12.83 -6.84
CA GLY A 68 3.34 13.09 -8.15
C GLY A 68 4.37 13.49 -9.20
N ALA A 69 5.22 14.46 -8.89
CA ALA A 69 6.29 14.90 -9.80
C ALA A 69 7.30 13.78 -10.11
N LEU A 70 7.64 12.95 -9.12
CA LEU A 70 8.50 11.78 -9.31
C LEU A 70 7.83 10.71 -10.20
N ALA A 71 6.53 10.46 -10.01
CA ALA A 71 5.79 9.46 -10.79
C ALA A 71 5.68 9.83 -12.28
N ASP A 72 5.64 11.12 -12.59
CA ASP A 72 5.60 11.61 -13.97
C ASP A 72 6.98 11.60 -14.63
N TYR A 73 8.06 11.70 -13.85
CA TYR A 73 9.43 11.77 -14.37
C TYR A 73 10.12 10.40 -14.49
N VAL A 74 9.78 9.42 -13.62
CA VAL A 74 10.48 8.13 -13.54
C VAL A 74 9.77 7.05 -14.35
N ASP A 75 10.54 6.23 -15.09
CA ASP A 75 10.03 5.03 -15.75
C ASP A 75 9.23 4.14 -14.78
N LYS A 76 7.95 3.89 -15.09
CA LYS A 76 7.01 3.11 -14.25
C LYS A 76 7.58 1.77 -13.77
N ARG A 77 8.35 1.08 -14.62
CA ARG A 77 8.96 -0.22 -14.28
C ARG A 77 10.11 -0.11 -13.28
N LYS A 78 10.87 0.98 -13.31
CA LYS A 78 11.93 1.26 -12.33
C LYS A 78 11.30 1.73 -11.01
N MET A 79 10.30 2.59 -11.09
CA MET A 79 9.57 3.08 -9.92
C MET A 79 8.97 1.91 -9.11
N LEU A 80 8.22 1.01 -9.77
CA LEU A 80 7.64 -0.17 -9.11
C LEU A 80 8.68 -1.03 -8.39
N ARG A 81 9.83 -1.27 -9.03
CA ARG A 81 10.91 -2.05 -8.40
C ARG A 81 11.50 -1.34 -7.19
N PHE A 82 11.67 -0.02 -7.23
CA PHE A 82 12.18 0.72 -6.08
C PHE A 82 11.21 0.72 -4.91
N THR A 83 9.91 0.88 -5.17
CA THR A 83 8.89 0.90 -4.11
C THR A 83 8.62 -0.47 -3.49
N GLU A 84 8.84 -1.57 -4.23
CA GLU A 84 8.58 -2.93 -3.74
C GLU A 84 9.83 -3.65 -3.19
N VAL A 85 11.01 -3.03 -3.21
CA VAL A 85 12.26 -3.64 -2.69
C VAL A 85 12.46 -3.43 -1.17
N GLY A 86 11.54 -2.76 -0.49
CA GLY A 86 11.56 -2.58 0.98
C GLY A 86 10.59 -3.51 1.70
#